data_AF-A0A838B772-F1
#
_entry.id   AF-A0A838B772-F1
#
_cell.length_a   1.000
_cell.length_b   1.000
_cell.length_c   1.000
_cell.angle_alpha   90.00
_cell.angle_beta   90.00
_cell.angle_gamma   90.00
#
_symmetry.space_group_name_H-M   'P 1'
#
loop_
_entity.id
_entity.type
_entity.pdbx_description
1 polymer ?
#
loop_
_entity_poly.entity_id
_entity_poly.type
_entity_poly.pdbx_seq_one_letter_code
_entity_poly.pdbx_strand_id
1 'polypeptide(L)'
;MSMLSAIPYVGPIADFATSRFGLPLVVAGGIVLFYEGVPIGPVRDIPWVGPMVAGLVDGRVDREREAALVGFVSQARLDAAEAKNAEIERQLAAGRKAAALYAEMLAEAQAKNRAEDEETARRNAEYEAQIAAQGRSYRLNQSDRDFVRQP
;
A
#
# COMPACT_ATOMS: atom_id res chain seq x y z
N MET A 1 19.90 65.88 13.00
CA MET A 1 18.44 65.72 13.02
C MET A 1 18.04 65.09 11.69
N SER A 2 17.57 63.85 11.71
CA SER A 2 17.16 63.12 10.50
C SER A 2 15.78 63.63 10.04
N MET A 3 15.55 63.75 8.74
CA MET A 3 14.31 64.29 8.14
C MET A 3 13.03 63.54 8.60
N LEU A 4 13.20 62.30 9.06
CA LEU A 4 12.13 61.45 9.58
C LEU A 4 11.60 61.89 10.96
N SER A 5 12.39 62.64 11.76
CA SER A 5 11.98 63.09 13.09
C SER A 5 10.94 64.21 13.05
N ALA A 6 10.72 64.83 11.89
CA ALA A 6 9.81 65.96 11.70
C ALA A 6 8.38 65.53 11.29
N ILE A 7 8.15 64.24 11.01
CA ILE A 7 6.86 63.72 10.59
C ILE A 7 6.03 63.39 11.86
N PRO A 8 4.81 63.94 12.01
CA PRO A 8 3.94 63.61 13.14
C PRO A 8 3.76 62.09 13.24
N TYR A 9 3.87 61.54 14.45
CA TYR A 9 3.75 60.11 14.78
C TYR A 9 4.89 59.19 14.31
N VAL A 10 5.58 59.50 13.20
CA VAL A 10 6.74 58.71 12.73
C VAL A 10 8.03 59.11 13.44
N GLY A 11 8.21 60.42 13.69
CA GLY A 11 9.40 60.93 14.37
C GLY A 11 9.64 60.34 15.76
N PRO A 12 8.63 60.30 16.65
CA PRO A 12 8.79 59.71 17.98
C PRO A 12 9.17 58.21 17.96
N ILE A 13 8.67 57.45 16.99
CA ILE A 13 8.99 56.02 16.83
C ILE A 13 10.42 55.84 16.34
N ALA A 14 10.85 56.64 15.35
CA ALA A 14 12.21 56.61 14.82
C ALA A 14 13.25 57.02 15.87
N ASP A 15 12.95 58.04 16.67
CA ASP A 15 13.80 58.50 17.77
C ASP A 15 13.88 57.46 18.89
N PHE A 16 12.77 56.79 19.21
CA PHE A 16 12.79 55.67 20.15
C PHE A 16 13.63 54.50 19.61
N ALA A 17 13.38 54.07 18.37
CA ALA A 17 14.07 52.94 17.73
C ALA A 17 15.59 53.14 17.58
N THR A 18 16.07 54.38 17.58
CA THR A 18 17.50 54.72 17.52
C THR A 18 18.10 55.11 18.87
N SER A 19 17.29 55.16 19.94
CA SER A 19 17.76 55.47 21.29
C SER A 19 18.57 54.33 21.92
N ARG A 20 19.37 54.65 22.95
CA ARG A 20 20.20 53.68 23.70
C ARG A 20 19.39 52.52 24.31
N PHE A 21 18.11 52.73 24.58
CA PHE A 21 17.22 51.72 25.16
C PHE A 21 16.28 51.09 24.13
N GLY A 22 15.81 51.86 23.15
CA GLY A 22 14.89 51.35 22.12
C GLY A 22 15.59 50.53 21.04
N LEU A 23 16.82 50.87 20.64
CA LEU A 23 17.57 50.08 19.65
C LEU A 23 17.79 48.61 20.11
N PRO A 24 18.28 48.34 21.34
CA PRO A 24 18.36 46.96 21.83
C PRO A 24 17.03 46.23 21.87
N LEU A 25 15.93 46.91 22.23
CA LEU A 25 14.59 46.30 22.27
C LEU A 25 14.06 45.98 20.87
N VAL A 26 14.26 46.87 19.89
CA VAL A 26 13.86 46.63 18.49
C VAL A 26 14.66 45.49 17.89
N VAL A 27 15.98 45.41 18.17
CA VAL A 27 16.82 44.31 17.71
C VAL A 27 16.43 42.99 18.38
N ALA A 28 16.24 42.98 19.70
CA ALA A 28 15.80 41.80 20.43
C ALA A 28 14.42 41.32 19.95
N GLY A 29 13.46 42.25 19.80
CA GLY A 29 12.15 41.96 19.24
C GLY A 29 12.25 41.40 17.82
N GLY A 30 13.06 42.01 16.94
CA GLY A 30 13.30 41.51 15.58
C GLY A 30 13.90 40.11 15.53
N ILE A 31 14.82 39.77 16.44
CA ILE A 31 15.39 38.42 16.55
C ILE A 31 14.31 37.41 16.97
N VAL A 32 13.52 37.72 17.99
CA VAL A 32 12.42 36.87 18.45
C VAL A 32 11.39 36.67 17.33
N LEU A 33 10.97 37.75 16.68
CA LEU A 33 10.05 37.70 15.53
C LEU A 33 10.59 36.87 14.37
N PHE A 34 11.90 36.87 14.13
CA PHE A 34 12.50 36.10 13.05
C PHE A 34 12.59 34.59 13.35
N TYR A 35 12.93 34.23 14.60
CA TYR A 35 13.13 32.83 14.99
C TYR A 35 11.86 32.14 15.46
N GLU A 36 11.06 32.82 16.29
CA GLU A 36 9.83 32.30 16.88
C GLU A 36 8.58 32.75 16.11
N GLY A 37 8.65 33.88 15.40
CA GLY A 37 7.51 34.46 14.69
C GLY A 37 6.79 35.55 15.48
N VAL A 38 5.74 36.15 14.91
CA VAL A 38 4.94 37.15 15.64
C VAL A 38 4.05 36.45 16.66
N PRO A 39 4.09 36.81 17.97
CA PRO A 39 3.22 36.23 18.99
C PRO A 39 1.81 36.82 18.88
N ILE A 40 1.16 36.60 17.74
CA ILE A 40 -0.28 36.81 17.57
C ILE A 40 -0.90 35.53 18.10
N GLY A 41 -1.64 35.59 19.22
CA GLY A 41 -2.19 34.41 19.90
C GLY A 41 -3.23 33.63 19.05
N PRO A 42 -4.46 33.36 19.55
CA PRO A 42 -5.43 32.43 18.92
C PRO A 42 -5.91 32.79 17.49
N VAL A 43 -5.37 33.85 16.88
CA VAL A 43 -5.60 34.25 15.50
C VAL A 43 -4.99 33.26 14.49
N ARG A 44 -3.91 32.55 14.86
CA ARG A 44 -3.30 31.51 14.00
C ARG A 44 -4.24 30.34 13.73
N ASP A 45 -5.11 30.01 14.67
CA ASP A 45 -6.00 28.84 14.60
C ASP A 45 -7.32 29.12 13.86
N ILE A 46 -7.49 30.33 13.29
CA ILE A 46 -8.68 30.70 12.52
C ILE A 46 -8.57 30.09 11.12
N PRO A 47 -9.46 29.15 10.72
CA PRO A 47 -9.30 28.36 9.48
C PRO A 47 -9.15 29.17 8.19
N TRP A 48 -9.70 30.39 8.16
CA TRP A 48 -9.76 31.24 6.97
C TRP A 48 -8.66 32.31 6.92
N VAL A 49 -8.05 32.62 8.07
CA VAL A 49 -7.05 33.71 8.21
C VAL A 49 -5.67 33.12 8.50
N GLY A 50 -5.62 32.04 9.29
CA GLY A 50 -4.42 31.31 9.69
C GLY A 50 -3.45 31.02 8.53
N PRO A 51 -3.88 30.41 7.40
CA PRO A 51 -2.97 30.11 6.29
C PRO A 51 -2.35 31.35 5.64
N MET A 52 -3.04 32.50 5.69
CA MET A 52 -2.60 33.74 5.06
C MET A 52 -1.59 34.51 5.92
N VAL A 53 -1.68 34.37 7.25
CA VAL A 53 -0.74 34.98 8.21
C VAL A 53 0.32 34.02 8.73
N ALA A 54 0.21 32.71 8.49
CA ALA A 54 1.18 31.70 8.91
C ALA A 54 2.62 32.02 8.46
N GLY A 55 2.81 32.52 7.24
CA GLY A 55 4.16 32.95 6.78
C GLY A 55 4.75 34.15 7.55
N LEU A 56 3.90 34.96 8.19
CA LEU A 56 4.27 36.12 9.01
C LEU A 56 4.37 35.75 10.51
N VAL A 57 3.57 34.76 10.94
CA VAL A 57 3.39 34.33 12.32
C VAL A 57 4.29 33.17 12.69
N ASP A 58 4.63 32.30 11.75
CA ASP A 58 5.52 31.16 11.98
C ASP A 58 6.97 31.58 11.75
N GLY A 59 7.79 31.38 12.78
CA GLY A 59 9.23 31.62 12.71
C GLY A 59 9.95 30.64 11.78
N ARG A 60 11.24 30.88 11.54
CA ARG A 60 12.08 29.95 10.78
C ARG A 60 12.09 28.54 11.39
N VAL A 61 12.07 28.44 12.71
CA VAL A 61 12.13 27.17 13.44
C VAL A 61 10.92 26.28 13.14
N ASP A 62 9.73 26.86 13.05
CA ASP A 62 8.50 26.11 12.77
C ASP A 62 8.49 25.57 11.34
N ARG A 63 8.97 26.35 10.36
CA ARG A 63 9.13 25.89 8.97
C ARG A 63 10.13 24.73 8.84
N GLU A 64 11.26 24.80 9.54
CA GLU A 64 12.24 23.72 9.54
C GLU A 64 11.70 22.45 10.21
N ARG A 65 10.90 22.59 11.27
CA ARG A 65 10.21 21.46 11.93
C ARG A 65 9.18 20.81 11.01
N GLU A 66 8.38 21.60 10.31
CA GLU A 66 7.39 21.07 9.37
C GLU A 66 8.07 20.34 8.20
N ALA A 67 9.11 20.93 7.63
CA ALA A 67 9.90 20.30 6.56
C ALA A 67 10.54 18.98 7.03
N ALA A 68 11.09 18.94 8.24
CA ALA A 68 11.63 17.72 8.83
C ALA A 68 10.54 16.66 9.03
N LEU A 69 9.36 17.05 9.54
CA LEU A 69 8.22 16.16 9.73
C LEU A 69 7.77 15.52 8.40
N VAL A 70 7.67 16.32 7.34
CA VAL A 70 7.34 15.84 5.99
C VAL A 70 8.40 14.85 5.50
N GLY A 71 9.68 15.14 5.72
CA GLY A 71 10.79 14.24 5.44
C GLY A 71 10.62 12.88 6.13
N PHE A 72 10.38 12.88 7.45
CA PHE A 72 10.17 11.65 8.22
C PHE A 72 8.94 10.86 7.76
N VAL A 73 7.83 11.53 7.47
CA VAL A 73 6.62 10.85 6.98
C VAL A 73 6.85 10.21 5.60
N SER A 74 7.61 10.87 4.73
CA SER A 74 7.94 10.29 3.42
C SER A 74 8.87 9.08 3.53
N GLN A 75 9.90 9.12 4.38
CA GLN A 75 10.75 7.97 4.67
C GLN A 75 9.96 6.81 5.27
N ALA A 76 9.13 7.07 6.29
CA ALA A 76 8.30 6.04 6.90
C ALA A 76 7.33 5.38 5.90
N ARG A 77 6.82 6.13 4.92
CA ARG A 77 5.99 5.59 3.83
C ARG A 77 6.79 4.72 2.87
N LEU A 78 8.04 5.09 2.56
CA LEU A 78 8.93 4.29 1.72
C LEU A 78 9.26 2.96 2.42
N ASP A 79 9.69 3.01 3.68
CA ASP A 79 10.01 1.81 4.47
C ASP A 79 8.80 0.86 4.56
N ALA A 80 7.61 1.42 4.80
CA ALA A 80 6.37 0.64 4.85
C ALA A 80 6.01 0.02 3.48
N ALA A 81 6.29 0.72 2.37
CA ALA A 81 6.07 0.20 1.03
C ALA A 81 7.06 -0.92 0.70
N GLU A 82 8.34 -0.75 1.05
CA GLU A 82 9.36 -1.78 0.88
C GLU A 82 9.04 -3.04 1.69
N ALA A 83 8.63 -2.90 2.95
CA ALA A 83 8.21 -4.03 3.78
C ALA A 83 7.02 -4.79 3.19
N LYS A 84 6.02 -4.07 2.64
CA LYS A 84 4.87 -4.69 1.95
C LYS A 84 5.31 -5.43 0.68
N ASN A 85 6.19 -4.85 -0.13
CA ASN A 85 6.70 -5.50 -1.33
C ASN A 85 7.47 -6.77 -1.00
N ALA A 86 8.34 -6.73 0.02
CA ALA A 86 9.07 -7.91 0.48
C ALA A 86 8.12 -9.04 0.95
N GLU A 87 7.02 -8.70 1.61
CA GLU A 87 6.03 -9.69 2.03
C GLU A 87 5.24 -10.27 0.84
N ILE A 88 4.86 -9.43 -0.13
CA ILE A 88 4.22 -9.89 -1.38
C ILE A 88 5.15 -10.85 -2.13
N GLU A 89 6.44 -10.53 -2.23
CA GLU A 89 7.42 -11.42 -2.88
C GLU A 89 7.53 -12.77 -2.18
N ARG A 90 7.51 -12.81 -0.84
CA ARG A 90 7.47 -14.08 -0.09
C ARG A 90 6.22 -14.87 -0.38
N GLN A 91 5.06 -14.22 -0.40
CA GLN A 91 3.78 -14.86 -0.70
C GLN A 91 3.76 -15.41 -2.14
N LEU A 92 4.28 -14.66 -3.12
CA LEU A 92 4.41 -15.12 -4.49
C LEU A 92 5.38 -16.31 -4.60
N ALA A 93 6.52 -16.26 -3.90
CA ALA A 93 7.47 -17.37 -3.88
C ALA A 93 6.86 -18.64 -3.27
N ALA A 94 6.13 -18.51 -2.16
CA ALA A 94 5.41 -19.61 -1.53
C ALA A 94 4.30 -20.15 -2.45
N GLY A 95 3.51 -19.25 -3.06
CA GLY A 95 2.44 -19.60 -4.00
C GLY A 95 2.95 -20.32 -5.23
N ARG A 96 4.09 -19.88 -5.81
CA ARG A 96 4.74 -20.56 -6.94
C ARG A 96 5.21 -21.96 -6.58
N LYS A 97 5.81 -22.14 -5.39
CA LYS A 97 6.21 -23.47 -4.90
C LYS A 97 5.01 -24.39 -4.71
N ALA A 98 3.94 -23.90 -4.08
CA ALA A 98 2.70 -24.67 -3.91
C ALA A 98 2.09 -25.06 -5.26
N ALA A 99 1.99 -24.11 -6.20
CA ALA A 99 1.46 -24.36 -7.54
C ALA A 99 2.28 -25.42 -8.30
N ALA A 100 3.62 -25.37 -8.19
CA ALA A 100 4.49 -26.37 -8.80
C ALA A 100 4.25 -27.77 -8.21
N LEU A 101 4.20 -27.89 -6.89
CA LEU A 101 3.89 -29.17 -6.22
C LEU A 101 2.53 -29.72 -6.63
N TYR A 102 1.50 -28.87 -6.71
CA TYR A 102 0.18 -29.29 -7.18
C TYR A 102 0.18 -29.74 -8.65
N ALA A 103 0.94 -29.07 -9.51
CA ALA A 103 1.07 -29.45 -10.91
C ALA A 103 1.76 -30.83 -11.05
N GLU A 104 2.80 -31.08 -10.26
CA GLU A 104 3.48 -32.38 -10.20
C GLU A 104 2.54 -33.49 -9.74
N MET A 105 1.84 -33.28 -8.61
CA MET A 105 0.86 -34.25 -8.09
C MET A 105 -0.25 -34.55 -9.11
N LEU A 106 -0.74 -33.53 -9.83
CA LEU A 106 -1.77 -33.70 -10.84
C LEU A 106 -1.25 -34.52 -12.03
N ALA A 107 -0.02 -34.25 -12.49
CA ALA A 107 0.59 -35.00 -13.57
C ALA A 107 0.81 -36.47 -13.20
N GLU A 108 1.24 -36.75 -11.96
CA GLU A 108 1.39 -38.10 -11.44
C GLU A 108 0.04 -38.83 -11.34
N ALA A 109 -0.98 -38.17 -10.79
CA ALA A 109 -2.33 -38.74 -10.71
C ALA A 109 -2.90 -39.07 -12.10
N GLN A 110 -2.72 -38.18 -13.08
CA GLN A 110 -3.13 -38.44 -14.46
C GLN A 110 -2.35 -39.56 -15.13
N ALA A 111 -1.05 -39.70 -14.84
CA ALA A 111 -0.25 -40.82 -15.33
C ALA A 111 -0.73 -42.15 -14.73
N LYS A 112 -1.02 -42.17 -13.42
CA LYS A 112 -1.55 -43.35 -12.74
C LYS A 112 -2.92 -43.76 -13.29
N ASN A 113 -3.85 -42.82 -13.45
CA ASN A 113 -5.17 -43.11 -14.00
C ASN A 113 -5.07 -43.71 -15.41
N ARG A 114 -4.21 -43.15 -16.28
CA ARG A 114 -3.99 -43.71 -17.62
C ARG A 114 -3.46 -45.14 -17.58
N ALA A 115 -2.53 -45.43 -16.66
CA ALA A 115 -2.00 -46.78 -16.50
C ALA A 115 -3.10 -47.76 -16.00
N GLU A 116 -3.93 -47.32 -15.05
CA GLU A 116 -5.06 -48.12 -14.54
C GLU A 116 -6.14 -48.36 -15.60
N ASP A 117 -6.41 -47.36 -16.45
CA ASP A 117 -7.32 -47.48 -17.58
C ASP A 117 -6.80 -48.50 -18.61
N GLU A 118 -5.50 -48.45 -18.94
CA GLU A 118 -4.86 -49.42 -19.83
C GLU A 118 -4.89 -50.83 -19.25
N GLU A 119 -4.59 -51.00 -17.95
CA GLU A 119 -4.65 -52.30 -17.28
C GLU A 119 -6.08 -52.84 -17.27
N THR A 120 -7.06 -51.98 -16.98
CA THR A 120 -8.48 -52.35 -16.96
C THR A 120 -8.96 -52.74 -18.36
N ALA A 121 -8.54 -52.01 -19.41
CA ALA A 121 -8.84 -52.37 -20.78
C ALA A 121 -8.27 -53.74 -21.17
N ARG A 122 -7.03 -54.06 -20.75
CA ARG A 122 -6.41 -55.38 -20.98
C ARG A 122 -7.17 -56.48 -20.26
N ARG A 123 -7.44 -56.31 -18.96
CA ARG A 123 -8.21 -57.29 -18.18
C ARG A 123 -9.59 -57.53 -18.79
N ASN A 124 -10.29 -56.46 -19.20
CA ASN A 124 -11.60 -56.59 -19.84
C ASN A 124 -11.51 -57.37 -21.15
N ALA A 125 -10.52 -57.10 -22.00
CA ALA A 125 -10.32 -57.84 -23.25
C ALA A 125 -10.00 -59.34 -22.99
N GLU A 126 -9.19 -59.63 -21.98
CA GLU A 126 -8.89 -61.00 -21.57
C GLU A 126 -10.14 -61.73 -21.05
N TYR A 127 -10.94 -61.07 -20.20
CA TYR A 127 -12.20 -61.61 -19.70
C TYR A 127 -13.21 -61.86 -20.84
N GLU A 128 -13.35 -60.91 -21.77
CA GLU A 128 -14.21 -61.07 -22.94
C GLU A 128 -13.78 -62.26 -23.80
N ALA A 129 -12.47 -62.45 -24.01
CA ALA A 129 -11.94 -63.61 -24.74
C ALA A 129 -12.24 -64.93 -24.01
N GLN A 130 -12.09 -64.98 -22.69
CA GLN A 130 -12.44 -66.18 -21.89
C GLN A 130 -13.93 -66.52 -22.01
N ILE A 131 -14.81 -65.52 -21.93
CA ILE A 131 -16.26 -65.69 -22.05
C ILE A 131 -16.63 -66.20 -23.45
N ALA A 132 -16.03 -65.62 -24.50
CA ALA A 132 -16.23 -66.06 -25.88
C ALA A 132 -15.77 -67.52 -26.09
N ALA A 133 -14.64 -67.92 -25.50
CA ALA A 133 -14.14 -69.29 -25.55
C ALA A 133 -15.06 -70.30 -24.85
N GLN A 134 -15.80 -69.86 -23.83
CA GLN A 134 -16.85 -70.66 -23.17
C GLN A 134 -18.16 -70.73 -23.98
N GLY A 135 -18.21 -70.17 -25.20
CA GLY A 135 -19.40 -70.15 -26.04
C GLY A 135 -20.51 -69.24 -25.53
N ARG A 136 -20.23 -68.42 -24.50
CA ARG A 136 -21.14 -67.41 -23.98
C ARG A 136 -20.82 -66.09 -24.68
N SER A 137 -21.78 -65.48 -25.36
CA SER A 137 -21.63 -64.13 -25.89
C SER A 137 -22.54 -63.18 -25.12
N TYR A 138 -22.03 -62.06 -24.61
CA TYR A 138 -22.82 -60.93 -24.09
C TYR A 138 -23.57 -60.19 -25.22
N ARG A 139 -24.23 -60.94 -26.10
CA ARG A 139 -25.21 -60.39 -27.02
C ARG A 139 -26.51 -60.36 -26.25
N LEU A 140 -26.88 -59.18 -25.72
CA LEU A 140 -28.29 -58.88 -25.41
C LEU A 140 -29.10 -59.30 -26.63
N ASN A 141 -29.77 -60.44 -26.52
CA ASN A 141 -30.58 -60.95 -27.60
C ASN A 141 -31.85 -60.08 -27.69
N GLN A 142 -32.62 -60.24 -28.77
CA GLN A 142 -33.79 -59.39 -28.97
C GLN A 142 -34.81 -59.55 -27.81
N SER A 143 -34.91 -60.75 -27.22
CA SER A 143 -35.77 -61.02 -26.06
C SER A 143 -35.36 -60.23 -24.81
N ASP A 144 -34.05 -60.10 -24.56
CA ASP A 144 -33.55 -59.32 -23.42
C ASP A 144 -33.83 -57.81 -23.61
N ARG A 145 -33.73 -57.33 -24.85
CA ARG A 145 -34.04 -55.92 -25.20
C ARG A 145 -35.54 -55.64 -25.10
N ASP A 146 -36.36 -56.61 -25.46
CA ASP A 146 -37.83 -56.49 -25.42
C ASP A 146 -38.35 -56.53 -23.97
N PHE A 147 -37.72 -57.32 -23.08
CA PHE A 147 -38.03 -57.36 -21.65
C PHE A 147 -37.84 -56.00 -20.95
N VAL A 148 -36.74 -55.28 -21.25
CA VAL A 148 -36.45 -53.96 -20.66
C VAL A 148 -37.36 -52.85 -21.22
N ARG A 149 -38.02 -53.09 -22.37
CA ARG A 149 -38.90 -52.12 -23.05
C ARG A 149 -40.37 -52.28 -22.71
N GLN A 150 -40.76 -53.29 -21.93
CA GLN A 150 -42.12 -53.40 -21.42
C GLN A 150 -42.29 -52.45 -20.21
N PRO A 151 -43.33 -51.59 -20.19
CA PRO A 151 -43.57 -50.62 -19.12
C PRO A 151 -43.96 -51.25 -17.78
#